data_AF-A0A7V9QY22-F1
#
_entry.id   AF-A0A7V9QY22-F1
#
_cell.length_a   1.000
_cell.length_b   1.000
_cell.length_c   1.000
_cell.angle_alpha   90.00
_cell.angle_beta   90.00
_cell.angle_gamma   90.00
#
_symmetry.space_group_name_H-M   'P 1'
#
loop_
_entity.id
_entity.type
_entity.pdbx_description
1 polymer ?
#
loop_
_entity_poly.entity_id
_entity_poly.type
_entity_poly.pdbx_seq_one_letter_code
_entity_poly.pdbx_strand_id
1 'polypeptide(L)'
;LAQSDPHELAAQLGPTMGPWYRRLARGVDPSPVDGTPYVARGHGRETTFQQNLTDAAEVAAEVRRLAEQVADDLRREGRPAVRVGLKVRYAPFETHTRSMTLASPTGEVADITVAALSLASKLDPERSVRLLGVRAEMLEPRAAQSADGVALESCHDDN
;
A
#
# COMPACT_ATOMS: atom_id res chain seq x y z
N LEU A 1 -17.05 21.27 20.77
CA LEU A 1 -15.89 20.33 20.82
C LEU A 1 -15.16 20.36 22.17
N ALA A 2 -14.49 21.45 22.56
CA ALA A 2 -13.70 21.48 23.82
C ALA A 2 -14.52 21.26 25.11
N GLN A 3 -15.78 21.71 25.11
CA GLN A 3 -16.71 21.61 26.24
C GLN A 3 -17.73 20.48 26.09
N SER A 4 -17.71 19.76 24.97
CA SER A 4 -18.66 18.68 24.69
C SER A 4 -18.44 17.49 25.63
N ASP A 5 -19.52 16.75 25.91
CA ASP A 5 -19.47 15.53 26.72
C ASP A 5 -18.63 14.45 25.99
N PRO A 6 -17.59 13.88 26.63
CA PRO A 6 -16.84 12.76 26.08
C PRO A 6 -17.70 11.57 25.63
N HIS A 7 -18.79 11.25 26.34
CA HIS A 7 -19.66 10.13 26.01
C HIS A 7 -20.46 10.38 24.73
N GLU A 8 -21.00 11.59 24.54
CA GLU A 8 -21.67 11.97 23.30
C GLU A 8 -20.72 11.95 22.11
N LEU A 9 -19.50 12.47 22.29
CA LEU A 9 -18.49 12.45 21.23
C LEU A 9 -18.06 11.02 20.88
N ALA A 10 -17.91 10.14 21.88
CA ALA A 10 -17.59 8.74 21.64
C ALA A 10 -18.73 8.00 20.92
N ALA A 11 -19.99 8.31 21.24
CA ALA A 11 -21.15 7.72 20.58
C ALA A 11 -21.27 8.14 19.11
N GLN A 12 -20.97 9.40 18.79
CA GLN A 12 -21.12 9.93 17.41
C GLN A 12 -19.89 9.68 16.53
N LEU A 13 -18.68 9.76 17.09
CA LEU A 13 -17.42 9.73 16.32
C LEU A 13 -16.60 8.46 16.58
N GLY A 14 -17.07 7.60 17.49
CA GLY A 14 -16.38 6.39 17.92
C GLY A 14 -15.51 6.61 19.16
N PRO A 15 -15.22 5.53 19.90
CA PRO A 15 -14.61 5.58 21.23
C PRO A 15 -13.16 6.11 21.23
N THR A 16 -12.46 6.04 20.09
CA THR A 16 -11.10 6.56 19.95
C THR A 16 -11.09 8.01 19.48
N MET A 17 -11.85 8.32 18.41
CA MET A 17 -11.80 9.63 17.78
C MET A 17 -12.52 10.71 18.60
N GLY A 18 -13.65 10.39 19.26
CA GLY A 18 -14.40 11.35 20.07
C GLY A 18 -13.54 11.99 21.18
N PRO A 19 -12.93 11.19 22.07
CA PRO A 19 -12.00 11.69 23.08
C PRO A 19 -10.78 12.40 22.48
N TRP A 20 -10.27 11.94 21.33
CA TRP A 20 -9.14 12.58 20.64
C TRP A 20 -9.48 13.99 20.15
N TYR A 21 -10.61 14.19 19.47
CA TYR A 21 -11.07 15.51 19.02
C TYR A 21 -11.28 16.50 20.16
N ARG A 22 -11.77 16.02 21.32
CA ARG A 22 -11.93 16.86 22.51
C ARG A 22 -10.59 17.33 23.07
N ARG A 23 -9.57 16.48 23.04
CA ARG A 23 -8.20 16.84 23.44
C ARG A 23 -7.60 17.87 22.50
N LEU A 24 -7.74 17.68 21.18
CA LEU A 24 -7.31 18.65 20.17
C LEU A 24 -7.97 20.03 20.38
N ALA A 25 -9.28 20.06 20.62
CA ALA A 25 -10.01 21.31 20.86
C ALA A 25 -9.58 22.03 22.16
N ARG A 26 -8.86 21.35 23.04
CA ARG A 26 -8.26 21.91 24.27
C ARG A 26 -6.76 22.20 24.14
N GLY A 27 -6.17 21.97 22.97
CA GLY A 27 -4.73 22.09 22.76
C GLY A 27 -3.90 21.05 23.52
N VAL A 28 -4.49 19.90 23.85
CA VAL A 28 -3.80 18.83 24.58
C VAL A 28 -3.37 17.75 23.59
N ASP A 29 -2.06 17.65 23.36
CA ASP A 29 -1.45 16.51 22.67
C ASP A 29 -0.31 15.95 23.53
N PRO A 30 -0.49 14.78 24.18
CA PRO A 30 0.54 14.17 25.02
C PRO A 30 1.56 13.37 24.19
N SER A 31 1.44 13.35 22.86
CA SER A 31 2.31 12.55 22.00
C SER A 31 3.76 13.01 22.17
N PRO A 32 4.71 12.10 22.44
CA PRO A 32 6.10 12.47 22.54
C PRO A 32 6.61 12.98 21.19
N VAL A 33 7.53 13.94 21.22
CA VAL A 33 8.28 14.32 20.03
C VAL A 33 9.25 13.18 19.72
N ASP A 34 9.01 12.51 18.60
CA ASP A 34 9.88 11.44 18.11
C ASP A 34 10.81 12.00 17.03
N GLY A 35 12.11 12.02 17.34
CA GLY A 35 13.16 12.46 16.41
C GLY A 35 13.67 11.35 15.50
N THR A 36 13.14 10.12 15.60
CA THR A 36 13.55 9.03 14.72
C THR A 36 13.14 9.33 13.27
N PRO A 37 14.04 9.08 12.29
CA PRO A 37 13.69 9.26 10.89
C PRO A 37 12.49 8.39 10.50
N TYR A 38 11.58 8.97 9.73
CA TYR A 38 10.43 8.23 9.21
C TYR A 38 10.90 7.10 8.29
N VAL A 39 10.45 5.88 8.59
CA VAL A 39 10.63 4.71 7.73
C VAL A 39 9.39 4.55 6.87
N ALA A 40 9.56 4.60 5.55
CA ALA A 40 8.47 4.37 4.62
C ALA A 40 7.90 2.95 4.78
N ARG A 41 6.58 2.84 4.89
CA ARG A 41 5.89 1.54 4.93
C ARG A 41 5.60 0.93 3.56
N GLY A 42 5.80 1.71 2.49
CA GLY A 42 5.49 1.27 1.13
C GLY A 42 5.50 2.41 0.12
N HIS A 43 5.61 2.05 -1.15
CA HIS A 43 5.56 2.97 -2.28
C HIS A 43 4.28 2.74 -3.10
N GLY A 44 3.76 3.80 -3.72
CA GLY A 44 2.61 3.69 -4.60
C GLY A 44 2.64 4.74 -5.70
N ARG A 45 2.13 4.35 -6.85
CA ARG A 45 2.00 5.19 -8.05
C ARG A 45 0.56 5.14 -8.49
N GLU A 46 -0.03 6.30 -8.74
CA GLU A 46 -1.40 6.41 -9.23
C GLU A 46 -1.49 7.46 -10.35
N THR A 47 -2.40 7.23 -11.28
CA THR A 47 -2.66 8.12 -12.41
C THR A 47 -4.15 8.39 -12.52
N THR A 48 -4.48 9.66 -12.72
CA THR A 48 -5.85 10.16 -12.91
C THR A 48 -5.99 10.57 -14.38
N PHE A 49 -6.77 9.84 -15.17
CA PHE A 49 -6.74 9.92 -16.64
C PHE A 49 -7.58 11.06 -17.20
N GLN A 50 -7.08 11.83 -18.17
CA GLN A 50 -7.88 12.91 -18.78
C GLN A 50 -9.18 12.38 -19.43
N GLN A 51 -9.10 11.20 -20.05
CA GLN A 51 -10.24 10.44 -20.55
C GLN A 51 -10.31 9.11 -19.78
N ASN A 52 -11.50 8.68 -19.37
CA ASN A 52 -11.64 7.44 -18.61
C ASN A 52 -11.23 6.25 -19.46
N LEU A 53 -10.55 5.28 -18.85
CA LEU A 53 -10.28 4.00 -19.51
C LEU A 53 -11.58 3.20 -19.56
N THR A 54 -11.88 2.63 -20.72
CA THR A 54 -13.07 1.79 -20.93
C THR A 54 -12.71 0.41 -21.43
N ASP A 55 -11.49 0.20 -21.90
CA ASP A 55 -11.01 -1.11 -22.35
C ASP A 55 -10.12 -1.79 -21.31
N ALA A 56 -10.32 -3.10 -21.15
CA ALA A 56 -9.55 -3.93 -20.23
C ALA A 56 -8.07 -4.00 -20.64
N ALA A 57 -7.75 -3.91 -21.94
CA ALA A 57 -6.36 -3.90 -22.38
C ALA A 57 -5.65 -2.59 -21.99
N GLU A 58 -6.32 -1.44 -22.06
CA GLU A 58 -5.81 -0.17 -21.57
C GLU A 58 -5.53 -0.22 -20.06
N VAL A 59 -6.49 -0.76 -19.28
CA VAL A 59 -6.31 -0.95 -17.84
C VAL A 59 -5.11 -1.85 -17.56
N ALA A 60 -4.99 -2.99 -18.25
CA ALA A 60 -3.87 -3.91 -18.06
C ALA A 60 -2.51 -3.31 -18.44
N ALA A 61 -2.45 -2.53 -19.52
CA ALA A 61 -1.24 -1.82 -19.94
C ALA A 61 -0.81 -0.80 -18.87
N GLU A 62 -1.78 -0.07 -18.32
CA GLU A 62 -1.52 0.92 -17.29
C GLU A 62 -1.14 0.30 -15.94
N VAL A 63 -1.72 -0.84 -15.57
CA VAL A 63 -1.27 -1.63 -14.41
C VAL A 63 0.21 -2.00 -14.55
N ARG A 64 0.63 -2.52 -15.72
CA ARG A 64 2.02 -2.91 -15.96
C ARG A 64 2.96 -1.72 -15.81
N ARG A 65 2.61 -0.59 -16.43
CA ARG A 65 3.38 0.66 -16.34
C ARG A 65 3.52 1.15 -14.89
N LEU A 66 2.45 1.11 -14.11
CA LEU A 66 2.48 1.51 -12.70
C LEU A 66 3.26 0.52 -11.83
N ALA A 67 3.15 -0.78 -12.10
CA ALA A 67 3.89 -1.83 -11.40
C ALA A 67 5.40 -1.71 -11.64
N GLU A 68 5.84 -1.42 -12.86
CA GLU A 68 7.24 -1.10 -13.19
C GLU A 68 7.75 0.08 -12.34
N GLN A 69 7.01 1.19 -12.30
CA GLN A 69 7.43 2.36 -11.52
C GLN A 69 7.49 2.09 -10.01
N VAL A 70 6.58 1.26 -9.49
CA VAL A 70 6.61 0.83 -8.10
C VAL A 70 7.83 -0.07 -7.85
N ALA A 71 8.13 -1.01 -8.73
CA ALA A 71 9.31 -1.87 -8.62
C ALA A 71 10.61 -1.05 -8.63
N ASP A 72 10.68 0.00 -9.46
CA ASP A 72 11.81 0.94 -9.48
C ASP A 72 11.99 1.67 -8.15
N ASP A 73 10.88 2.07 -7.51
CA ASP A 73 10.92 2.70 -6.19
C ASP A 73 11.39 1.71 -5.11
N LEU A 74 10.92 0.46 -5.14
CA LEU A 74 11.37 -0.59 -4.23
C LEU A 74 12.86 -0.88 -4.39
N ARG A 75 13.36 -0.94 -5.63
CA ARG A 75 14.79 -1.13 -5.91
C ARG A 75 15.64 0.02 -5.39
N ARG A 76 15.14 1.26 -5.47
CA ARG A 76 15.84 2.44 -4.92
C ARG A 76 15.92 2.41 -3.40
N GLU A 77 14.87 1.93 -2.74
CA GLU A 77 14.81 1.77 -1.29
C GLU A 77 15.57 0.51 -0.80
N GLY A 78 15.76 -0.49 -1.67
CA GLY A 78 16.40 -1.76 -1.32
C GLY A 78 15.56 -2.65 -0.41
N ARG A 79 14.23 -2.49 -0.42
CA ARG A 79 13.30 -3.21 0.47
C ARG A 79 12.21 -3.95 -0.33
N PRO A 80 12.06 -5.26 -0.14
CA PRO A 80 11.07 -6.04 -0.89
C PRO A 80 9.64 -5.74 -0.43
N ALA A 81 8.69 -5.90 -1.34
CA ALA A 81 7.27 -5.82 -1.06
C ALA A 81 6.74 -7.13 -0.46
N VAL A 82 5.84 -7.03 0.52
CA VAL A 82 5.11 -8.15 1.14
C VAL A 82 3.64 -8.19 0.72
N ARG A 83 3.10 -7.05 0.26
CA ARG A 83 1.70 -6.92 -0.16
C ARG A 83 1.59 -5.94 -1.31
N VAL A 84 0.80 -6.32 -2.32
CA VAL A 84 0.47 -5.46 -3.46
C VAL A 84 -0.98 -5.05 -3.38
N GLY A 85 -1.25 -3.77 -3.60
CA GLY A 85 -2.57 -3.16 -3.61
C GLY A 85 -2.88 -2.52 -4.96
N LEU A 86 -4.14 -2.59 -5.35
CA LEU A 86 -4.71 -1.90 -6.49
C LEU A 86 -5.82 -0.96 -6.00
N LYS A 87 -5.71 0.31 -6.34
CA LYS A 87 -6.72 1.33 -6.13
C LYS A 87 -7.33 1.69 -7.47
N VAL A 88 -8.65 1.68 -7.54
CA VAL A 88 -9.41 2.09 -8.73
C VAL A 88 -10.43 3.14 -8.30
N ARG A 89 -10.63 4.16 -9.14
CA ARG A 89 -11.79 5.04 -9.04
C ARG A 89 -12.59 4.93 -10.32
N TYR A 90 -13.83 4.47 -10.21
CA TYR A 90 -14.78 4.49 -11.31
C TYR A 90 -15.47 5.86 -11.41
N ALA A 91 -15.93 6.20 -12.60
CA ALA A 91 -16.84 7.33 -12.77
C ALA A 91 -18.23 7.02 -12.14
N PRO A 92 -18.90 7.99 -11.50
CA PRO A 92 -18.47 9.37 -11.31
C PRO A 92 -17.36 9.54 -10.24
N PHE A 93 -17.39 8.90 -9.06
CA PHE A 93 -16.32 9.06 -8.05
C PHE A 93 -16.18 7.88 -7.06
N GLU A 94 -16.59 6.67 -7.45
CA GLU A 94 -16.57 5.52 -6.55
C GLU A 94 -15.18 4.88 -6.48
N THR A 95 -14.57 4.85 -5.29
CA THR A 95 -13.20 4.36 -5.12
C THR A 95 -13.20 2.99 -4.44
N HIS A 96 -12.53 2.02 -5.05
CA HIS A 96 -12.29 0.69 -4.48
C HIS A 96 -10.79 0.48 -4.31
N THR A 97 -10.42 -0.19 -3.23
CA THR A 97 -9.04 -0.65 -3.03
C THR A 97 -9.08 -2.13 -2.70
N ARG A 98 -8.27 -2.91 -3.40
CA ARG A 98 -8.05 -4.33 -3.13
C ARG A 98 -6.56 -4.54 -2.88
N SER A 99 -6.20 -5.52 -2.06
CA SER A 99 -4.80 -5.90 -1.88
C SER A 99 -4.66 -7.40 -1.70
N MET A 100 -3.49 -7.93 -2.01
CA MET A 100 -3.13 -9.31 -1.73
C MET A 100 -1.72 -9.39 -1.15
N THR A 101 -1.56 -10.29 -0.18
CA THR A 101 -0.25 -10.66 0.35
C THR A 101 0.47 -11.53 -0.67
N LEU A 102 1.76 -11.26 -0.88
CA LEU A 102 2.61 -12.03 -1.76
C LEU A 102 3.07 -13.33 -1.06
N ALA A 103 3.34 -14.38 -1.83
CA ALA A 103 3.77 -15.67 -1.28
C ALA A 103 5.14 -15.58 -0.59
N SER A 104 6.03 -14.74 -1.13
CA SER A 104 7.32 -14.38 -0.57
C SER A 104 7.58 -12.89 -0.79
N PRO A 105 8.38 -12.22 0.07
CA PRO A 105 8.80 -10.86 -0.17
C PRO A 105 9.58 -10.75 -1.49
N THR A 106 9.24 -9.79 -2.35
CA THR A 106 9.88 -9.62 -3.66
C THR A 106 9.97 -8.15 -4.07
N GLY A 107 11.05 -7.80 -4.77
CA GLY A 107 11.21 -6.52 -5.47
C GLY A 107 11.06 -6.67 -6.98
N GLU A 108 10.76 -7.87 -7.47
CA GLU A 108 10.75 -8.19 -8.88
C GLU A 108 9.51 -7.61 -9.58
N VAL A 109 9.75 -6.94 -10.70
CA VAL A 109 8.69 -6.29 -11.48
C VAL A 109 7.66 -7.31 -11.98
N ALA A 110 8.10 -8.52 -12.34
CA ALA A 110 7.24 -9.58 -12.84
C ALA A 110 6.21 -9.99 -11.78
N ASP A 111 6.65 -10.22 -10.54
CA ASP A 111 5.80 -10.66 -9.44
C ASP A 111 4.79 -9.58 -9.05
N ILE A 112 5.24 -8.32 -8.96
CA ILE A 112 4.38 -7.18 -8.64
C ILE A 112 3.33 -6.99 -9.73
N THR A 113 3.73 -7.12 -10.99
CA THR A 113 2.84 -7.01 -12.16
C THR A 113 1.79 -8.12 -12.16
N VAL A 114 2.19 -9.38 -11.93
CA VAL A 114 1.26 -10.51 -11.86
C VAL A 114 0.24 -10.31 -10.74
N ALA A 115 0.70 -9.90 -9.55
CA ALA A 115 -0.19 -9.62 -8.42
C ALA A 115 -1.17 -8.48 -8.72
N ALA A 116 -0.68 -7.37 -9.28
CA ALA A 116 -1.52 -6.22 -9.62
C ALA A 116 -2.56 -6.56 -10.73
N LEU A 117 -2.17 -7.33 -11.75
CA LEU A 117 -3.07 -7.81 -12.79
C LEU A 117 -4.12 -8.79 -12.26
N SER A 118 -3.75 -9.64 -11.29
CA SER A 118 -4.70 -10.53 -10.60
C SER A 118 -5.74 -9.76 -9.76
N LEU A 119 -5.37 -8.59 -9.23
CA LEU A 119 -6.31 -7.67 -8.60
C LEU A 119 -7.18 -6.97 -9.65
N ALA A 120 -6.60 -6.60 -10.79
CA ALA A 120 -7.30 -5.90 -11.87
C ALA A 120 -8.34 -6.78 -12.59
N SER A 121 -8.11 -8.09 -12.69
CA SER A 121 -9.09 -9.02 -13.27
C SER A 121 -10.39 -9.15 -12.46
N LYS A 122 -10.42 -8.63 -11.22
CA LYS A 122 -11.58 -8.60 -10.33
C LYS A 122 -12.33 -7.25 -10.38
N LEU A 123 -11.94 -6.37 -11.30
CA LEU A 123 -12.63 -5.11 -11.56
C LEU A 123 -13.89 -5.36 -12.39
N ASP A 124 -14.80 -4.41 -12.36
CA ASP A 124 -16.03 -4.43 -13.15
C ASP A 124 -15.70 -3.92 -14.57
N PRO A 125 -15.76 -4.78 -15.60
CA PRO A 125 -15.38 -4.40 -16.97
C PRO A 125 -16.36 -3.42 -17.61
N GLU A 126 -17.60 -3.31 -17.10
CA GLU A 126 -18.62 -2.40 -17.66
C GLU A 126 -18.44 -0.96 -17.17
N ARG A 127 -17.57 -0.74 -16.17
CA ARG A 127 -17.39 0.55 -15.52
C ARG A 127 -16.13 1.25 -15.99
N SER A 128 -16.30 2.47 -16.50
CA SER A 128 -15.18 3.32 -16.88
C SER A 128 -14.29 3.72 -15.68
N VAL A 129 -12.97 3.63 -15.86
CA VAL A 129 -11.95 3.90 -14.84
C VAL A 129 -11.39 5.30 -14.99
N ARG A 130 -11.53 6.14 -13.97
CA ARG A 130 -11.04 7.53 -13.91
C ARG A 130 -9.64 7.63 -13.30
N LEU A 131 -9.31 6.74 -12.37
CA LEU A 131 -8.02 6.67 -11.67
C LEU A 131 -7.64 5.21 -11.45
N LEU A 132 -6.36 4.90 -11.66
CA LEU A 132 -5.77 3.62 -11.33
C LEU A 132 -4.48 3.83 -10.53
N GLY A 133 -4.24 3.01 -9.52
CA GLY A 133 -3.04 3.07 -8.70
C GLY A 133 -2.57 1.70 -8.24
N VAL A 134 -1.25 1.49 -8.28
CA VAL A 134 -0.58 0.31 -7.74
C VAL A 134 0.22 0.74 -6.51
N ARG A 135 0.13 -0.04 -5.44
CA ARG A 135 0.87 0.19 -4.19
C ARG A 135 1.57 -1.09 -3.77
N ALA A 136 2.83 -0.98 -3.36
CA ALA A 136 3.57 -2.03 -2.69
C ALA A 136 3.80 -1.63 -1.23
N GLU A 137 3.43 -2.52 -0.31
CA GLU A 137 3.82 -2.41 1.09
C GLU A 137 5.07 -3.21 1.33
N MET A 138 6.02 -2.60 2.03
CA MET A 138 7.36 -3.13 2.21
C MET A 138 7.51 -3.86 3.53
N LEU A 139 8.46 -4.79 3.56
CA LEU A 139 8.90 -5.42 4.78
C LEU A 139 9.48 -4.36 5.74
N GLU A 140 9.13 -4.46 7.03
CA GLU A 140 9.72 -3.59 8.06
C GLU A 140 11.25 -3.83 8.12
N PRO A 141 12.09 -2.79 8.32
CA PRO A 141 13.55 -2.91 8.21
C PRO A 141 14.18 -3.99 9.09
N ARG A 142 13.53 -4.39 10.19
CA ARG A 142 14.01 -5.41 11.11
C ARG A 142 13.85 -6.84 10.58
N ALA A 143 12.89 -7.08 9.67
CA ALA A 143 12.66 -8.40 9.11
C ALA A 143 13.47 -8.66 7.82
N ALA A 144 14.04 -7.62 7.19
CA ALA A 144 14.87 -7.75 5.98
C ALA A 144 16.26 -8.36 6.25
N GLN A 145 16.76 -8.25 7.48
CA GLN A 145 18.13 -8.69 7.84
C GLN A 145 18.27 -10.21 8.05
N SER A 146 17.18 -10.98 8.03
CA SER A 146 17.20 -12.43 8.27
C SER A 146 17.15 -13.27 7.00
N ALA A 147 16.98 -12.66 5.82
CA ALA A 147 16.86 -13.38 4.54
C ALA A 147 18.20 -13.61 3.82
N ASP A 148 19.26 -12.89 4.18
CA ASP A 148 20.59 -13.00 3.55
C ASP A 148 21.52 -14.05 4.20
N GLY A 149 21.01 -14.87 5.12
CA GLY A 149 21.83 -15.70 6.02
C GLY A 149 21.85 -17.22 5.77
N VAL A 150 21.23 -17.76 4.72
CA VAL A 150 21.20 -19.23 4.51
C VAL A 150 21.51 -19.59 3.06
N ALA A 151 22.77 -19.45 2.67
CA ALA A 151 23.39 -20.27 1.65
C ALA A 151 24.91 -20.22 1.86
N LEU A 152 25.47 -21.34 2.34
CA LEU A 152 26.82 -21.86 2.10
C LEU A 152 27.26 -22.73 3.30
N GLU A 153 26.60 -23.87 3.50
CA GLU A 153 27.26 -25.01 4.16
C GLU A 153 26.52 -26.32 3.85
N SER A 154 26.93 -26.97 2.75
CA SER A 154 27.06 -28.43 2.69
C SER A 154 27.75 -28.83 1.39
N CYS A 155 28.83 -29.62 1.53
CA CYS A 155 29.32 -30.69 0.62
C CYS A 155 30.84 -30.61 0.37
N HIS A 156 31.63 -31.21 1.26
CA HIS A 156 32.58 -32.27 0.85
C HIS A 156 33.13 -33.01 2.08
N ASP A 157 32.52 -34.16 2.38
CA ASP A 157 33.17 -35.27 3.08
C ASP A 157 33.88 -36.17 2.04
N ASP A 158 34.85 -36.94 2.53
CA ASP A 158 35.56 -38.09 1.92
C ASP A 158 36.80 -37.82 1.04
N ASN A 159 37.99 -37.82 1.66
CA ASN A 159 38.91 -38.99 1.72
C ASN A 159 40.30 -38.62 2.29
#